data_AF-A0A9E4BF48-F1
#
_entry.id   AF-A0A9E4BF48-F1
#
_cell.length_a   1.000
_cell.length_b   1.000
_cell.length_c   1.000
_cell.angle_alpha   90.00
_cell.angle_beta   90.00
_cell.angle_gamma   90.00
#
_symmetry.space_group_name_H-M   'P 1'
#
loop_
_entity.id
_entity.type
_entity.pdbx_description
1 polymer ?
#
loop_
_entity_poly.entity_id
_entity_poly.type
_entity_poly.pdbx_seq_one_letter_code
_entity_poly.pdbx_strand_id
1 'polypeptide(L)'
;MNTIGQKEIHTQKNVIAFFEQELGYNYLGDWHHRQDNNNIEEAQLTDWLKRQGHSDQIISRVLFKLNNAATLAGSQTLYGANREVYDLLRYGIKVQPSASEQNITVWLIDWENPLNNDFSIAEEVTVYGNNIKRPDIVLYVNGIALGVLELKRSTVSIAEGIR
;
A
#
# COMPACT_ATOMS: atom_id res chain seq x y z
N MET A 1 24.06 -5.76 -25.93
CA MET A 1 22.84 -5.83 -25.08
C MET A 1 23.17 -6.67 -23.87
N ASN A 2 22.95 -6.13 -22.67
CA ASN A 2 23.43 -6.73 -21.42
C ASN A 2 22.49 -7.86 -20.99
N THR A 3 22.93 -9.12 -21.10
CA THR A 3 22.20 -10.35 -20.74
C THR A 3 21.78 -10.41 -19.26
N ILE A 4 22.34 -9.51 -18.45
CA ILE A 4 22.15 -9.44 -17.00
C ILE A 4 20.73 -8.98 -16.66
N GLY A 5 20.23 -7.90 -17.26
CA GLY A 5 18.88 -7.36 -16.97
C GLY A 5 17.74 -8.25 -17.49
N GLN A 6 17.99 -9.07 -18.50
CA GLN A 6 16.94 -9.93 -19.10
C GLN A 6 16.41 -11.00 -18.14
N LYS A 7 17.26 -11.54 -17.24
CA LYS A 7 16.84 -12.59 -16.29
C LYS A 7 16.02 -12.03 -15.14
N GLU A 8 16.37 -10.84 -14.65
CA GLU A 8 15.65 -10.15 -13.57
C GLU A 8 14.26 -9.73 -14.03
N ILE A 9 14.17 -9.12 -15.21
CA ILE A 9 12.90 -8.79 -15.88
C ILE A 9 12.03 -10.05 -16.07
N HIS A 10 12.63 -11.18 -16.45
CA HIS A 10 11.86 -12.42 -16.61
C HIS A 10 11.31 -12.94 -15.27
N THR A 11 12.11 -12.91 -14.20
CA THR A 11 11.66 -13.28 -12.85
C THR A 11 10.52 -12.36 -12.39
N GLN A 12 10.66 -11.04 -12.56
CA GLN A 12 9.63 -10.07 -12.19
C GLN A 12 8.31 -10.34 -12.91
N LYS A 13 8.37 -10.59 -14.23
CA LYS A 13 7.18 -10.96 -15.02
C LYS A 13 6.51 -12.24 -14.52
N ASN A 14 7.29 -13.24 -14.12
CA ASN A 14 6.73 -14.48 -13.58
C ASN A 14 6.08 -14.26 -12.21
N VAL A 15 6.66 -13.40 -11.37
CA VAL A 15 6.05 -13.04 -10.08
C VAL A 15 4.75 -12.28 -10.29
N ILE A 16 4.73 -11.29 -11.19
CA ILE A 16 3.50 -10.54 -11.53
C ILE A 16 2.42 -11.48 -12.06
N ALA A 17 2.78 -12.37 -13.00
CA ALA A 17 1.85 -13.34 -13.55
C ALA A 17 1.30 -14.29 -12.48
N PHE A 18 2.11 -14.70 -11.50
CA PHE A 18 1.64 -15.51 -10.38
C PHE A 18 0.60 -14.76 -9.52
N PHE A 19 0.86 -13.50 -9.17
CA PHE A 19 -0.10 -12.70 -8.40
C PHE A 19 -1.41 -12.49 -9.17
N GLU A 20 -1.34 -12.16 -10.46
CA GLU A 20 -2.51 -11.87 -11.28
C GLU A 20 -3.32 -13.14 -11.61
N GLN A 21 -2.65 -14.18 -12.10
CA GLN A 21 -3.33 -15.34 -12.71
C GLN A 21 -3.65 -16.44 -11.70
N GLU A 22 -2.82 -16.61 -10.66
CA GLU A 22 -3.01 -17.67 -9.66
C GLU A 22 -3.64 -17.14 -8.37
N LEU A 23 -3.28 -15.92 -7.94
CA LEU A 23 -3.80 -15.34 -6.69
C LEU A 23 -4.97 -14.36 -6.91
N GLY A 24 -5.24 -13.95 -8.16
CA GLY A 24 -6.34 -13.05 -8.49
C GLY A 24 -6.14 -11.60 -8.06
N TYR A 25 -4.88 -11.15 -7.91
CA TYR A 25 -4.57 -9.76 -7.56
C TYR A 25 -4.71 -8.87 -8.80
N ASN A 26 -5.16 -7.64 -8.60
CA ASN A 26 -5.19 -6.65 -9.67
C ASN A 26 -3.77 -6.14 -9.98
N TYR A 27 -3.33 -6.25 -11.23
CA TYR A 27 -2.09 -5.60 -11.67
C TYR A 27 -2.37 -4.16 -12.08
N LEU A 28 -1.73 -3.21 -11.38
CA LEU A 28 -1.94 -1.76 -11.56
C LEU A 28 -1.00 -1.12 -12.58
N GLY A 29 -0.10 -1.91 -13.18
CA GLY A 29 0.86 -1.45 -14.17
C GLY A 29 2.24 -1.07 -13.61
N ASP A 30 3.07 -0.55 -14.51
CA ASP A 30 4.38 0.03 -14.24
C ASP A 30 4.24 1.50 -13.81
N TRP A 31 4.72 1.83 -12.62
CA TRP A 31 4.64 3.16 -12.02
C TRP A 31 5.99 3.88 -11.94
N HIS A 32 6.97 3.48 -12.74
CA HIS A 32 8.27 4.14 -12.87
C HIS A 32 8.14 5.63 -13.19
N HIS A 33 7.28 5.95 -14.16
CA HIS A 33 7.11 7.32 -14.67
C HIS A 33 5.85 8.00 -14.15
N ARG A 34 5.08 7.32 -13.28
CA ARG A 34 3.87 7.88 -12.71
C ARG A 34 4.24 9.03 -11.77
N GLN A 35 3.59 10.18 -11.97
CA GLN A 35 3.70 11.31 -11.06
C GLN A 35 2.90 11.03 -9.79
N ASP A 36 3.39 11.54 -8.66
CA ASP A 36 2.68 11.52 -7.38
C ASP A 36 2.35 10.12 -6.83
N ASN A 37 3.25 9.15 -7.04
CA ASN A 37 3.17 7.86 -6.36
C ASN A 37 3.12 8.04 -4.84
N ASN A 38 2.16 7.37 -4.20
CA ASN A 38 1.94 7.48 -2.76
C ASN A 38 1.74 6.09 -2.13
N ASN A 39 1.87 6.01 -0.81
CA ASN A 39 1.60 4.78 -0.06
C ASN A 39 0.09 4.55 0.15
N ILE A 40 -0.75 5.55 -0.12
CA ILE A 40 -2.20 5.49 -0.03
C ILE A 40 -2.80 5.92 -1.36
N GLU A 41 -3.40 4.99 -2.08
CA GLU A 41 -4.20 5.24 -3.28
C GLU A 41 -5.64 5.57 -2.85
N GLU A 42 -5.90 6.85 -2.58
CA GLU A 42 -7.17 7.31 -1.99
C GLU A 42 -8.41 6.92 -2.80
N ALA A 43 -8.29 6.86 -4.13
CA ALA A 43 -9.40 6.44 -4.99
C ALA A 43 -9.80 4.97 -4.74
N GLN A 44 -8.81 4.07 -4.69
CA GLN A 44 -9.07 2.65 -4.42
C GLN A 44 -9.62 2.44 -3.00
N LEU A 45 -9.05 3.13 -2.01
CA LEU A 45 -9.53 3.07 -0.64
C LEU A 45 -10.95 3.64 -0.51
N THR A 46 -11.26 4.73 -1.21
CA THR A 46 -12.61 5.31 -1.26
C THR A 46 -13.61 4.33 -1.86
N ASP A 47 -13.28 3.72 -2.99
CA ASP A 47 -14.17 2.76 -3.67
C ASP A 47 -14.43 1.53 -2.81
N TRP A 48 -13.41 1.00 -2.14
CA TRP A 48 -13.57 -0.10 -1.20
C TRP A 48 -14.44 0.30 0.00
N LEU A 49 -14.18 1.44 0.66
CA LEU A 49 -14.98 1.92 1.80
C LEU A 49 -16.45 2.21 1.43
N LYS A 50 -16.72 2.65 0.19
CA LYS A 50 -18.09 2.80 -0.33
C LYS A 50 -18.81 1.45 -0.42
N ARG A 51 -18.13 0.40 -0.88
CA ARG A 51 -18.68 -0.97 -0.91
C ARG A 51 -18.93 -1.52 0.50
N GLN A 52 -18.18 -1.07 1.51
CA GLN A 52 -18.46 -1.34 2.92
C GLN A 52 -19.61 -0.50 3.50
N GLY A 53 -20.24 0.39 2.71
CA GLY A 53 -21.42 1.16 3.11
C GLY A 53 -21.11 2.49 3.82
N HIS A 54 -19.88 2.99 3.76
CA HIS A 54 -19.52 4.28 4.35
C HIS A 54 -19.89 5.45 3.43
N SER A 55 -20.34 6.56 4.03
CA SER A 55 -20.66 7.80 3.31
C SER A 55 -19.39 8.61 2.98
N ASP A 56 -19.46 9.47 1.97
CA ASP A 56 -18.33 10.35 1.58
C ASP A 56 -17.81 11.20 2.74
N GLN A 57 -18.70 11.65 3.63
CA GLN A 57 -18.32 12.43 4.82
C GLN A 57 -17.48 11.60 5.81
N ILE A 58 -17.82 10.33 6.00
CA ILE A 58 -17.06 9.41 6.84
C ILE A 58 -15.72 9.09 6.18
N ILE A 59 -15.72 8.79 4.89
CA ILE A 59 -14.52 8.46 4.12
C ILE A 59 -13.53 9.63 4.15
N SER A 60 -14.00 10.86 3.94
CA SER A 60 -13.14 12.05 4.01
C SER A 60 -12.44 12.19 5.37
N ARG A 61 -13.14 11.93 6.48
CA ARG A 61 -12.54 11.95 7.82
C ARG A 61 -11.55 10.81 8.05
N VAL A 62 -11.83 9.63 7.49
CA VAL A 62 -10.95 8.46 7.53
C VAL A 62 -9.65 8.75 6.78
N LEU A 63 -9.74 9.23 5.54
CA LEU A 63 -8.59 9.62 4.73
C LEU A 63 -7.77 10.72 5.40
N PHE A 64 -8.41 11.73 5.98
CA PHE A 64 -7.71 12.78 6.72
C PHE A 64 -6.89 12.21 7.89
N LYS A 65 -7.48 11.33 8.70
CA LYS A 65 -6.79 10.71 9.84
C LYS A 65 -5.65 9.80 9.39
N LEU A 66 -5.88 9.00 8.36
CA LEU A 66 -4.87 8.09 7.82
C LEU A 66 -3.68 8.84 7.22
N ASN A 67 -3.93 9.88 6.42
CA ASN A 67 -2.86 10.70 5.84
C ASN A 67 -2.07 11.45 6.91
N ASN A 68 -2.74 11.98 7.95
CA ASN A 68 -2.03 12.62 9.05
C ASN A 68 -1.09 11.65 9.78
N ALA A 69 -1.54 10.42 10.05
CA ALA A 69 -0.71 9.38 10.67
C ALA A 69 0.46 8.95 9.77
N ALA A 70 0.25 8.94 8.45
CA ALA A 70 1.29 8.60 7.47
C ALA A 70 2.29 9.75 7.22
N THR A 71 1.98 10.98 7.64
CA THR A 71 2.84 12.14 7.40
C THR A 71 3.95 12.23 8.44
N LEU A 72 5.20 12.36 7.97
CA LEU A 72 6.36 12.63 8.83
C LEU A 72 6.48 14.15 9.05
N ALA A 73 5.77 14.67 10.05
CA ALA A 73 5.82 16.09 10.41
C ALA A 73 6.46 16.32 11.80
N GLY A 74 7.17 17.44 11.94
CA GLY A 74 7.71 17.91 13.22
C GLY A 74 8.71 16.94 13.85
N SER A 75 8.44 16.50 15.08
CA SER A 75 9.30 15.59 15.86
C SER A 75 8.96 14.10 15.66
N GLN A 76 8.06 13.78 14.73
CA GLN A 76 7.60 12.41 14.52
C GLN A 76 8.69 11.56 13.85
N THR A 77 8.96 10.38 14.41
CA THR A 77 9.92 9.42 13.86
C THR A 77 9.22 8.48 12.87
N LEU A 78 9.98 7.88 11.95
CA LEU A 78 9.48 6.82 11.06
C LEU A 78 8.78 5.69 11.84
N TYR A 79 9.37 5.28 12.96
CA TYR A 79 8.77 4.28 13.83
C TYR A 79 7.43 4.77 14.43
N GLY A 80 7.37 6.02 14.87
CA GLY A 80 6.15 6.63 15.42
C GLY A 80 5.02 6.67 14.40
N ALA A 81 5.29 7.16 13.19
CA ALA A 81 4.32 7.18 12.10
C ALA A 81 3.86 5.76 11.70
N ASN A 82 4.80 4.82 11.53
CA ASN A 82 4.45 3.42 11.23
C ASN A 82 3.60 2.77 12.33
N ARG A 83 3.91 3.05 13.60
CA ARG A 83 3.10 2.54 14.72
C ARG A 83 1.69 3.13 14.70
N GLU A 84 1.56 4.43 14.43
CA GLU A 84 0.24 5.08 14.34
C GLU A 84 -0.58 4.50 13.20
N VAL A 85 0.00 4.36 12.00
CA VAL A 85 -0.66 3.69 10.86
C VAL A 85 -1.03 2.25 11.20
N TYR A 86 -0.13 1.49 11.84
CA TYR A 86 -0.43 0.13 12.29
C TYR A 86 -1.64 0.09 13.24
N ASP A 87 -1.71 1.00 14.22
CA ASP A 87 -2.82 1.07 15.15
C ASP A 87 -4.15 1.37 14.43
N LEU A 88 -4.14 2.27 13.43
CA LEU A 88 -5.31 2.55 12.60
C LEU A 88 -5.75 1.34 11.77
N LEU A 89 -4.80 0.59 11.19
CA LEU A 89 -5.09 -0.64 10.43
C LEU A 89 -5.64 -1.75 11.32
N ARG A 90 -5.05 -1.94 12.51
CA ARG A 90 -5.33 -3.08 13.40
C ARG A 90 -6.55 -2.88 14.29
N TYR A 91 -6.86 -1.65 14.69
CA TYR A 91 -7.93 -1.33 15.63
C TYR A 91 -9.04 -0.45 15.03
N GLY A 92 -8.88 -0.07 13.77
CA GLY A 92 -9.83 0.77 13.05
C GLY A 92 -9.73 2.25 13.43
N ILE A 93 -10.31 3.08 12.56
CA ILE A 93 -10.34 4.53 12.70
C ILE A 93 -11.65 4.93 13.34
N LYS A 94 -11.59 5.51 14.55
CA LYS A 94 -12.76 6.09 15.22
C LYS A 94 -13.11 7.43 14.59
N VAL A 95 -14.32 7.57 14.08
CA VAL A 95 -14.81 8.81 13.46
C VAL A 95 -16.21 9.15 13.97
N GLN A 96 -16.49 10.45 14.09
CA GLN A 96 -17.80 10.95 14.47
C GLN A 96 -18.52 11.47 13.22
N PRO A 97 -19.70 10.93 12.84
CA PRO A 97 -20.42 11.39 11.64
C PRO A 97 -20.89 12.85 11.75
N SER A 98 -21.41 13.25 12.91
CA SER A 98 -21.85 14.61 13.23
C SER A 98 -21.65 14.90 14.71
N ALA A 99 -21.67 16.18 15.12
CA ALA A 99 -21.43 16.58 16.51
C ALA A 99 -22.42 15.95 17.52
N SER A 100 -23.61 15.56 17.05
CA SER A 100 -24.67 14.92 17.82
C SER A 100 -24.64 13.38 17.79
N GLU A 101 -23.83 12.78 16.92
CA GLU A 101 -23.78 11.33 16.72
C GLU A 101 -22.64 10.67 17.50
N GLN A 102 -22.80 9.39 17.81
CA GLN A 102 -21.76 8.61 18.47
C GLN A 102 -20.62 8.29 17.51
N ASN A 103 -19.44 8.04 18.07
CA ASN A 103 -18.30 7.56 17.30
C ASN A 103 -18.60 6.17 16.73
N ILE A 104 -18.32 6.01 15.44
CA ILE A 104 -18.27 4.71 14.77
C ILE A 104 -16.79 4.33 14.56
N THR A 105 -16.53 3.03 14.43
CA THR A 105 -15.19 2.52 14.07
C THR A 105 -15.22 2.05 12.63
N VAL A 106 -14.35 2.60 11.80
CA VAL A 106 -14.19 2.22 10.39
C VAL A 106 -12.94 1.37 10.25
N TRP A 107 -13.08 0.19 9.66
CA TRP A 107 -11.97 -0.73 9.42
C TRP A 107 -11.40 -0.48 8.03
N LEU A 108 -10.08 -0.35 7.94
CA LEU A 108 -9.36 -0.20 6.65
C LEU A 108 -9.06 -1.55 6.00
N ILE A 109 -9.13 -2.64 6.77
CA ILE A 109 -8.91 -4.01 6.37
C ILE A 109 -10.05 -4.84 6.97
N ASP A 110 -10.67 -5.67 6.14
CA ASP A 110 -11.60 -6.70 6.61
C ASP A 110 -10.80 -7.87 7.17
N TRP A 111 -10.57 -7.82 8.49
CA TRP A 111 -9.87 -8.88 9.22
C TRP A 111 -10.74 -10.11 9.47
N GLU A 112 -12.06 -9.98 9.41
CA GLU A 112 -13.01 -11.07 9.65
C GLU A 112 -13.13 -11.94 8.40
N ASN A 113 -13.18 -11.31 7.22
CA ASN A 113 -13.22 -11.97 5.93
C ASN A 113 -12.09 -11.46 5.02
N PRO A 114 -10.85 -11.97 5.17
CA PRO A 114 -9.68 -11.45 4.44
C PRO A 114 -9.84 -11.42 2.92
N LEU A 115 -10.61 -12.35 2.34
CA LEU A 115 -10.87 -12.43 0.90
C LEU A 115 -11.83 -11.34 0.36
N ASN A 116 -12.44 -10.54 1.25
CA ASN A 116 -13.29 -9.40 0.89
C ASN A 116 -12.48 -8.10 0.65
N ASN A 117 -11.17 -8.14 0.91
CA ASN A 117 -10.28 -7.03 0.59
C ASN A 117 -9.90 -7.02 -0.89
N ASP A 118 -9.61 -5.84 -1.43
CA ASP A 118 -9.00 -5.70 -2.74
C ASP A 118 -7.49 -5.90 -2.61
N PHE A 119 -6.97 -6.86 -3.35
CA PHE A 119 -5.54 -7.13 -3.43
C PHE A 119 -5.00 -6.67 -4.77
N SER A 120 -3.94 -5.85 -4.74
CA SER A 120 -3.34 -5.31 -5.95
C SER A 120 -1.82 -5.28 -5.87
N ILE A 121 -1.16 -5.30 -7.03
CA ILE A 121 0.28 -5.08 -7.15
C ILE A 121 0.59 -4.01 -8.20
N ALA A 122 1.65 -3.23 -7.95
CA ALA A 122 2.23 -2.32 -8.93
C ALA A 122 3.73 -2.59 -9.04
N GLU A 123 4.31 -2.45 -10.23
CA GLU A 123 5.76 -2.59 -10.42
C GLU A 123 6.46 -1.24 -10.52
N GLU A 124 7.74 -1.21 -10.15
CA GLU A 124 8.65 -0.08 -10.34
C GLU A 124 8.14 1.25 -9.72
N VAL A 125 7.44 1.17 -8.59
CA VAL A 125 6.80 2.33 -7.95
C VAL A 125 7.86 3.32 -7.47
N THR A 126 8.06 4.41 -8.21
CA THR A 126 9.09 5.39 -7.86
C THR A 126 8.56 6.38 -6.83
N VAL A 127 9.12 6.36 -5.62
CA VAL A 127 8.78 7.28 -4.53
C VAL A 127 9.87 8.33 -4.39
N TYR A 128 9.46 9.60 -4.46
CA TYR A 128 10.33 10.75 -4.31
C TYR A 128 10.31 11.24 -2.86
N GLY A 129 11.45 11.11 -2.17
CA GLY A 129 11.67 11.67 -0.83
C GLY A 129 13.11 12.16 -0.70
N ASN A 130 13.70 12.10 0.50
CA ASN A 130 15.12 12.44 0.70
C ASN A 130 16.06 11.60 -0.18
N ASN A 131 15.66 10.36 -0.50
CA ASN A 131 16.29 9.51 -1.50
C ASN A 131 15.20 8.98 -2.45
N ILE A 132 15.52 8.87 -3.73
CA ILE A 132 14.66 8.19 -4.69
C ILE A 132 14.72 6.69 -4.39
N LYS A 133 13.56 6.09 -4.15
CA LYS A 133 13.41 4.64 -3.99
C LYS A 133 12.49 4.09 -5.07
N ARG A 134 12.81 2.90 -5.55
CA ARG A 134 12.00 2.18 -6.54
C ARG A 134 12.03 0.69 -6.21
N PRO A 135 11.11 0.22 -5.35
CA PRO A 135 10.87 -1.21 -5.18
C PRO A 135 10.43 -1.85 -6.50
N ASP A 136 10.85 -3.10 -6.72
CA ASP A 136 10.49 -3.85 -7.92
C ASP A 136 8.98 -4.09 -7.98
N ILE A 137 8.38 -4.54 -6.85
CA ILE A 137 6.93 -4.75 -6.74
C ILE A 137 6.43 -4.23 -5.39
N VAL A 138 5.29 -3.52 -5.39
CA VAL A 138 4.59 -3.06 -4.19
C VAL A 138 3.23 -3.76 -4.10
N LEU A 139 2.91 -4.27 -2.91
CA LEU A 139 1.62 -4.88 -2.60
C LEU A 139 0.69 -3.87 -1.93
N TYR A 140 -0.52 -3.76 -2.46
CA TYR A 140 -1.59 -2.92 -1.94
C TYR A 140 -2.74 -3.77 -1.43
N VAL A 141 -3.33 -3.38 -0.31
CA VAL A 141 -4.60 -3.91 0.19
C VAL A 141 -5.57 -2.75 0.36
N ASN A 142 -6.71 -2.79 -0.33
CA ASN A 142 -7.70 -1.70 -0.36
C ASN A 142 -7.10 -0.33 -0.72
N GLY A 143 -6.07 -0.31 -1.57
CA GLY A 143 -5.33 0.92 -1.92
C GLY A 143 -4.24 1.35 -0.95
N ILE A 144 -3.95 0.58 0.11
CA ILE A 144 -2.88 0.90 1.08
C ILE A 144 -1.67 0.02 0.81
N ALA A 145 -0.49 0.61 0.58
CA ALA A 145 0.76 -0.12 0.42
C ALA A 145 1.16 -0.80 1.75
N LEU A 146 1.24 -2.13 1.76
CA LEU A 146 1.57 -2.92 2.97
C LEU A 146 2.87 -3.71 2.85
N GLY A 147 3.38 -3.92 1.64
CA GLY A 147 4.59 -4.70 1.43
C GLY A 147 5.31 -4.31 0.16
N VAL A 148 6.60 -4.59 0.14
CA VAL A 148 7.45 -4.47 -1.04
C VAL A 148 8.15 -5.81 -1.26
N LEU A 149 8.26 -6.23 -2.52
CA LEU A 149 9.10 -7.34 -2.93
C LEU A 149 10.29 -6.77 -3.68
N GLU A 150 11.47 -7.10 -3.17
CA GLU A 150 12.74 -6.80 -3.83
C GLU A 150 13.28 -8.10 -4.41
N LEU A 151 13.40 -8.15 -5.73
CA LEU A 151 13.95 -9.27 -6.44
C LEU A 151 15.46 -9.15 -6.48
N LYS A 152 16.14 -10.23 -6.11
CA LYS A 152 17.59 -10.35 -6.19
C LYS A 152 17.96 -11.68 -6.82
N ARG A 153 19.13 -11.71 -7.45
CA ARG A 153 19.67 -12.95 -8.03
C ARG A 153 20.03 -13.93 -6.91
N SER A 154 19.73 -15.20 -7.11
CA SER A 154 20.06 -16.29 -6.18
C SER A 154 21.56 -16.50 -5.95
N THR A 155 22.42 -15.88 -6.75
CA THR A 155 23.88 -15.90 -6.59
C THR A 155 24.43 -14.82 -5.65
N VAL A 156 23.58 -13.89 -5.20
CA VAL A 156 23.94 -12.86 -4.23
C VAL A 156 23.55 -13.37 -2.84
N SER A 157 24.45 -13.27 -1.88
CA SER A 157 24.14 -13.71 -0.51
C SER A 157 23.01 -12.86 0.08
N ILE A 158 22.13 -13.45 0.90
CA ILE A 158 21.02 -12.72 1.56
C ILE A 158 21.55 -11.51 2.35
N ALA A 159 22.75 -11.63 2.95
CA ALA A 159 23.41 -10.57 3.70
C ALA A 159 23.87 -9.38 2.84
N GLU A 160 24.16 -9.60 1.55
CA GLU A 160 24.49 -8.52 0.60
C GLU A 160 23.25 -7.94 -0.08
N GLY A 161 22.12 -8.67 -0.06
CA GLY A 161 20.86 -8.31 -0.70
C GLY A 161 19.95 -7.40 0.13
N ILE A 162 20.15 -7.31 1.44
CA ILE A 162 19.40 -6.41 2.34
C ILE A 162 20.25 -5.14 2.55
N ARG A 163 19.81 -4.00 2.00
CA ARG A 163 20.40 -2.67 2.23
C ARG A 163 19.35 -1.66 2.67
#